data_AF-A0A8H7XKR1-F1
#
_entry.id   AF-A0A8H7XKR1-F1
#
_cell.length_a   1.000
_cell.length_b   1.000
_cell.length_c   1.000
_cell.angle_alpha   90.00
_cell.angle_beta   90.00
_cell.angle_gamma   90.00
#
_symmetry.space_group_name_H-M   'P 1'
#
loop_
_entity.id
_entity.type
_entity.pdbx_description
1 polymer ?
#
loop_
_entity_poly.entity_id
_entity_poly.type
_entity_poly.pdbx_seq_one_letter_code
_entity_poly.pdbx_strand_id
1 'polypeptide(L)'
;MPPSLSRTSLNSLSRCRCPSNTIPLRSFSTTPSLASIGPENPKFIEIPVPPQHQALPKIDVKGTLPPPRNIFHPRAGDKTSPEYLAAVTPEPLSRSTPQNEFVAWKRRMAESRRTNLREGLVELHKRKTLQDKMVAARSKNRSIAREKALHAPQREDERLTNPTVTELNRTLQTGPVPDPGRATRLVEKKARVEAIALAKEEERRDALHTLYMNARSFITSEEELNAEIEKVFVADPHERGNMDSNIWTAVRSPPTIQQMLSQVNNTQKEAVKFHAGPAALTGQRMKKIAQELTGGSMD
;
A
#
# COMPACT_ATOMS: atom_id res chain seq x y z
N MET A 1 -8.20 -3.42 -21.24
CA MET A 1 -9.01 -3.55 -22.48
C MET A 1 -10.40 -4.07 -22.13
N PRO A 2 -11.48 -3.28 -22.30
CA PRO A 2 -12.82 -3.76 -21.98
C PRO A 2 -13.49 -4.39 -23.21
N PRO A 3 -14.12 -5.58 -23.09
CA PRO A 3 -14.85 -6.18 -24.20
C PRO A 3 -16.25 -5.58 -24.31
N SER A 4 -16.56 -5.12 -25.52
CA SER A 4 -17.85 -4.62 -25.98
C SER A 4 -18.99 -5.62 -25.77
N LEU A 5 -20.10 -5.14 -25.22
CA LEU A 5 -21.32 -5.91 -25.02
C LEU A 5 -21.98 -6.20 -26.39
N SER A 6 -22.14 -7.49 -26.73
CA SER A 6 -22.97 -7.91 -27.85
C SER A 6 -24.44 -7.59 -27.56
N ARG A 7 -25.03 -6.76 -28.44
CA ARG A 7 -26.47 -6.52 -28.51
C ARG A 7 -27.17 -7.84 -28.83
N THR A 8 -28.17 -8.11 -28.01
CA THR A 8 -29.20 -9.13 -28.14
C THR A 8 -29.76 -9.19 -29.56
N SER A 9 -29.62 -10.37 -30.17
CA SER A 9 -30.39 -10.82 -31.32
C SER A 9 -31.88 -10.83 -30.96
N LEU A 10 -32.63 -9.91 -31.55
CA LEU A 10 -34.09 -9.99 -31.57
C LEU A 10 -34.47 -11.18 -32.46
N ASN A 11 -35.12 -12.16 -31.84
CA ASN A 11 -36.08 -13.11 -32.39
C ASN A 11 -36.10 -13.24 -33.93
N SER A 12 -35.40 -14.24 -34.45
CA SER A 12 -35.79 -14.88 -35.70
C SER A 12 -37.12 -15.60 -35.46
N LEU A 13 -38.23 -14.95 -35.77
CA LEU A 13 -39.46 -15.68 -36.07
C LEU A 13 -39.17 -16.54 -37.30
N SER A 14 -39.02 -17.84 -37.11
CA SER A 14 -39.03 -18.83 -38.18
C SER A 14 -40.36 -18.70 -38.92
N ARG A 15 -40.37 -17.90 -39.99
CA ARG A 15 -41.41 -17.98 -41.01
C ARG A 15 -41.23 -19.31 -41.72
N CYS A 16 -42.20 -20.20 -41.52
CA CYS A 16 -42.38 -21.38 -42.36
C CYS A 16 -42.32 -20.94 -43.84
N ARG A 17 -41.27 -21.38 -44.53
CA ARG A 17 -41.17 -21.27 -45.99
C ARG A 17 -41.98 -22.43 -46.58
N CYS A 18 -43.15 -22.14 -47.12
CA CYS A 18 -43.75 -23.01 -48.13
C CYS A 18 -43.03 -22.73 -49.47
N PRO A 19 -42.54 -23.75 -50.19
CA PRO A 19 -41.94 -23.54 -51.50
C PRO A 19 -43.06 -23.52 -52.54
N SER A 20 -43.56 -22.34 -52.90
CA SER A 20 -44.31 -22.18 -54.15
C SER A 20 -43.46 -21.41 -55.15
N ASN A 21 -42.47 -22.10 -55.74
CA ASN A 21 -41.93 -21.69 -57.03
C ASN A 21 -43.03 -21.89 -58.07
N THR A 22 -43.89 -20.89 -58.22
CA THR A 22 -44.72 -20.74 -59.42
C THR A 22 -44.24 -19.47 -60.09
N ILE A 23 -43.75 -19.62 -61.33
CA ILE A 23 -43.37 -18.52 -62.20
C ILE A 23 -44.59 -17.59 -62.30
N PRO A 24 -44.49 -16.30 -61.91
CA PRO A 24 -45.65 -15.43 -61.93
C PRO A 24 -46.07 -15.17 -63.37
N LEU A 25 -47.25 -15.66 -63.74
CA LEU A 25 -47.99 -15.21 -64.91
C LEU A 25 -48.22 -13.70 -64.76
N ARG A 26 -47.75 -12.95 -65.75
CA ARG A 26 -47.77 -11.48 -65.85
C ARG A 26 -49.20 -10.95 -65.73
N SER A 27 -49.61 -10.64 -64.50
CA SER A 27 -50.83 -9.91 -64.21
C SER A 27 -50.49 -8.42 -64.22
N PHE A 28 -51.06 -7.67 -65.18
CA PHE A 28 -50.89 -6.22 -65.29
C PHE A 28 -51.72 -5.50 -64.20
N SER A 29 -51.26 -5.57 -62.96
CA SER A 29 -51.74 -4.70 -61.87
C SER A 29 -50.64 -3.68 -61.56
N THR A 30 -51.00 -2.40 -61.58
CA THR A 30 -50.09 -1.26 -61.35
C THR A 30 -49.89 -0.93 -59.87
N THR A 31 -50.55 -1.65 -58.96
CA THR A 31 -50.39 -1.44 -57.52
C THR A 31 -49.30 -2.35 -56.96
N PRO A 32 -48.16 -1.83 -56.47
CA PRO A 32 -47.14 -2.64 -55.83
C PRO A 32 -47.70 -3.31 -54.56
N SER A 33 -47.36 -4.57 -54.33
CA SER A 33 -47.60 -5.23 -53.04
C SER A 33 -46.91 -4.43 -51.93
N LEU A 34 -47.63 -4.05 -50.87
CA LEU A 34 -47.11 -3.27 -49.73
C LEU A 34 -45.89 -3.90 -49.04
N ALA A 35 -45.53 -5.14 -49.38
CA ALA A 35 -44.43 -5.89 -48.78
C ALA A 35 -43.20 -6.09 -49.69
N SER A 36 -43.22 -5.69 -50.97
CA SER A 36 -42.04 -5.85 -51.83
C SER A 36 -41.16 -4.60 -51.79
N ILE A 37 -39.95 -4.77 -51.29
CA ILE A 37 -38.88 -3.77 -51.41
C ILE A 37 -38.62 -3.57 -52.91
N GLY A 38 -38.62 -2.31 -53.38
CA GLY A 38 -38.35 -1.99 -54.77
C GLY A 38 -36.87 -2.14 -55.15
N PRO A 39 -36.54 -2.23 -56.45
CA PRO A 39 -35.18 -2.44 -56.94
C PRO A 39 -34.21 -1.30 -56.61
N GLU A 40 -34.72 -0.11 -56.29
CA GLU A 40 -33.92 1.05 -55.90
C GLU A 40 -33.34 0.93 -54.48
N ASN A 41 -33.92 0.10 -53.63
CA ASN A 41 -33.44 -0.08 -52.27
C ASN A 41 -32.18 -0.97 -52.30
N PRO A 42 -31.06 -0.59 -51.65
CA PRO A 42 -29.84 -1.41 -51.63
C PRO A 42 -30.03 -2.79 -50.97
N LYS A 43 -31.12 -2.99 -50.23
CA LYS A 43 -31.50 -4.28 -49.65
C LYS A 43 -32.46 -5.09 -50.55
N PHE A 44 -32.68 -4.68 -51.79
CA PHE A 44 -33.46 -5.45 -52.76
C PHE A 44 -32.88 -6.84 -52.98
N ILE A 45 -31.55 -6.94 -52.97
CA ILE A 45 -30.80 -8.20 -52.92
C ILE A 45 -29.89 -8.15 -51.68
N GLU A 46 -30.11 -9.04 -50.72
CA GLU A 46 -29.29 -9.14 -49.53
C GLU A 46 -27.98 -9.89 -49.83
N ILE A 47 -26.89 -9.13 -49.98
CA ILE A 47 -25.54 -9.69 -50.13
C ILE A 47 -24.92 -9.81 -48.73
N PRO A 48 -24.57 -11.03 -48.25
CA PRO A 48 -23.95 -11.18 -46.94
C PRO A 48 -22.55 -10.55 -46.93
N VAL A 49 -22.29 -9.75 -45.91
CA VAL A 49 -21.00 -9.04 -45.75
C VAL A 49 -20.07 -9.90 -44.88
N PRO A 50 -18.78 -10.06 -45.25
CA PRO A 50 -17.83 -10.78 -44.41
C PRO A 50 -17.59 -10.06 -43.08
N PRO A 51 -17.21 -10.78 -42.00
CA PRO A 51 -16.91 -10.16 -40.72
C PRO A 51 -15.78 -9.13 -40.87
N GLN A 52 -15.91 -7.99 -40.18
CA GLN A 52 -14.91 -6.91 -40.11
C GLN A 52 -14.55 -6.20 -41.45
N HIS A 53 -15.39 -6.28 -42.48
CA HIS A 53 -15.13 -5.63 -43.79
C HIS A 53 -14.83 -4.12 -43.72
N GLN A 54 -15.53 -3.38 -42.85
CA GLN A 54 -15.36 -1.93 -42.64
C GLN A 54 -15.46 -1.63 -41.14
N ALA A 55 -14.35 -1.72 -40.41
CA ALA A 55 -14.30 -1.39 -39.00
C ALA A 55 -14.32 0.14 -38.81
N LEU A 56 -15.52 0.73 -38.85
CA LEU A 56 -15.68 2.14 -38.54
C LEU A 56 -15.32 2.42 -37.07
N PRO A 57 -14.62 3.53 -36.77
CA PRO A 57 -14.34 3.91 -35.40
C PRO A 57 -15.65 4.22 -34.66
N LYS A 58 -15.69 3.90 -33.36
CA LYS A 58 -16.84 4.25 -32.52
C LYS A 58 -16.84 5.76 -32.30
N ILE A 59 -17.94 6.41 -32.65
CA ILE A 59 -18.15 7.85 -32.37
C ILE A 59 -18.53 8.03 -30.90
N ASP A 60 -17.89 8.98 -30.23
CA ASP A 60 -18.16 9.32 -28.84
C ASP A 60 -19.45 10.16 -28.70
N VAL A 61 -20.56 9.49 -28.41
CA VAL A 61 -21.84 10.14 -28.12
C VAL A 61 -21.77 10.77 -26.71
N LYS A 62 -22.01 12.08 -26.62
CA LYS A 62 -22.01 12.83 -25.35
C LYS A 62 -23.34 12.67 -24.59
N GLY A 63 -23.30 12.89 -23.28
CA GLY A 63 -24.46 12.77 -22.38
C GLY A 63 -24.60 11.40 -21.72
N THR A 64 -25.45 11.29 -20.71
CA THR A 64 -25.72 10.03 -19.99
C THR A 64 -27.19 9.96 -19.60
N LEU A 65 -27.83 8.81 -19.86
CA LEU A 65 -29.18 8.54 -19.40
C LEU A 65 -29.14 8.02 -17.95
N PRO A 66 -30.10 8.42 -17.09
CA PRO A 66 -30.13 7.93 -15.72
C PRO A 66 -30.36 6.41 -15.71
N PRO A 67 -29.57 5.65 -14.94
CA PRO A 67 -29.75 4.21 -14.86
C PRO A 67 -31.09 3.87 -14.19
N PRO A 68 -31.88 2.92 -14.74
CA PRO A 68 -33.14 2.54 -14.14
C PRO A 68 -32.92 1.85 -12.78
N ARG A 69 -33.84 2.11 -11.83
CA ARG A 69 -33.76 1.53 -10.49
C ARG A 69 -33.98 0.01 -10.55
N ASN A 70 -33.17 -0.74 -9.80
CA ASN A 70 -33.41 -2.17 -9.61
C ASN A 70 -34.59 -2.41 -8.65
N ILE A 71 -35.58 -3.19 -9.09
CA ILE A 71 -36.79 -3.50 -8.32
C ILE A 71 -36.67 -4.84 -7.59
N PHE A 72 -35.83 -5.75 -8.11
CA PHE A 72 -35.67 -7.13 -7.63
C PHE A 72 -34.29 -7.29 -6.96
N HIS A 73 -34.13 -6.75 -5.76
CA HIS A 73 -32.88 -6.98 -5.01
C HIS A 73 -32.87 -8.41 -4.42
N PRO A 74 -31.70 -9.05 -4.26
CA PRO A 74 -31.61 -10.40 -3.69
C PRO A 74 -32.17 -10.50 -2.26
N ARG A 75 -32.10 -9.38 -1.51
CA ARG A 75 -32.63 -9.26 -0.14
C ARG A 75 -34.12 -8.93 -0.10
N ALA A 76 -34.72 -8.56 -1.24
CA ALA A 76 -36.16 -8.34 -1.31
C ALA A 76 -36.83 -9.70 -1.55
N GLY A 77 -37.95 -9.97 -0.86
CA GLY A 77 -38.75 -11.18 -1.07
C GLY A 77 -39.26 -11.30 -2.53
N ASP A 78 -39.83 -12.45 -2.86
CA ASP A 78 -40.30 -12.73 -4.22
C ASP A 78 -41.58 -11.96 -4.57
N LYS A 79 -41.37 -10.84 -5.28
CA LYS A 79 -42.44 -9.96 -5.78
C LYS A 79 -43.21 -10.55 -6.96
N THR A 80 -42.80 -11.70 -7.48
CA THR A 80 -43.51 -12.40 -8.56
C THR A 80 -44.33 -13.57 -8.06
N SER A 81 -44.23 -13.90 -6.77
CA SER A 81 -45.06 -14.94 -6.17
C SER A 81 -46.56 -14.61 -6.32
N PRO A 82 -47.41 -15.61 -6.58
CA PRO A 82 -48.85 -15.39 -6.72
C PRO A 82 -49.45 -14.82 -5.44
N GLU A 83 -48.92 -15.20 -4.28
CA GLU A 83 -49.34 -14.71 -2.97
C GLU A 83 -49.06 -13.20 -2.80
N TYR A 84 -47.87 -12.73 -3.18
CA TYR A 84 -47.55 -11.31 -3.18
C TYR A 84 -48.44 -10.51 -4.12
N LEU A 85 -48.66 -11.04 -5.34
CA LEU A 85 -49.53 -10.39 -6.31
C LEU A 85 -50.97 -10.32 -5.81
N ALA A 86 -51.51 -11.38 -5.23
CA ALA A 86 -52.85 -11.38 -4.64
C ALA A 86 -52.97 -10.39 -3.48
N ALA A 87 -51.96 -10.31 -2.61
CA ALA A 87 -51.93 -9.38 -1.48
C ALA A 87 -51.85 -7.91 -1.90
N VAL A 88 -51.04 -7.58 -2.92
CA VAL A 88 -50.83 -6.21 -3.39
C VAL A 88 -51.93 -5.75 -4.36
N THR A 89 -52.58 -6.69 -5.04
CA THR A 89 -53.68 -6.42 -5.98
C THR A 89 -54.93 -7.22 -5.62
N PRO A 90 -55.56 -6.94 -4.46
CA PRO A 90 -56.75 -7.67 -4.05
C PRO A 90 -57.90 -7.46 -5.02
N GLU A 91 -58.69 -8.51 -5.23
CA GLU A 91 -59.90 -8.48 -6.04
C GLU A 91 -61.09 -7.92 -5.26
N PRO A 92 -62.07 -7.28 -5.92
CA PRO A 92 -63.19 -6.68 -5.21
C PRO A 92 -64.06 -7.80 -4.60
N LEU A 93 -64.39 -7.66 -3.32
CA LEU A 93 -65.19 -8.64 -2.57
C LEU A 93 -66.60 -8.81 -3.16
N SER A 94 -67.19 -7.74 -3.69
CA SER A 94 -68.51 -7.76 -4.32
C SER A 94 -68.49 -7.11 -5.70
N ARG A 95 -69.15 -7.77 -6.66
CA ARG A 95 -69.31 -7.31 -8.05
C ARG A 95 -70.66 -6.62 -8.25
N SER A 96 -71.03 -5.72 -7.33
CA SER A 96 -72.27 -4.93 -7.46
C SER A 96 -72.19 -3.99 -8.66
N THR A 97 -73.31 -3.64 -9.30
CA THR A 97 -73.33 -2.63 -10.38
C THR A 97 -72.85 -1.27 -9.85
N PRO A 98 -72.12 -0.48 -10.65
CA PRO A 98 -71.66 0.83 -10.21
C PRO A 98 -72.87 1.75 -10.04
N GLN A 99 -72.98 2.40 -8.89
CA GLN A 99 -74.07 3.34 -8.61
C GLN A 99 -74.05 4.56 -9.53
N ASN A 100 -72.85 5.06 -9.85
CA ASN A 100 -72.61 6.25 -10.69
C ASN A 100 -71.47 6.01 -11.69
N GLU A 101 -71.43 6.80 -12.77
CA GLU A 101 -70.38 6.73 -13.79
C GLU A 101 -68.96 6.93 -13.21
N PHE A 102 -68.82 7.83 -12.23
CA PHE A 102 -67.55 8.04 -11.54
C PHE A 102 -67.05 6.78 -10.81
N VAL A 103 -67.97 6.01 -10.21
CA VAL A 103 -67.65 4.73 -9.57
C VAL A 103 -67.26 3.70 -10.62
N ALA A 104 -67.95 3.68 -11.77
CA ALA A 104 -67.58 2.82 -12.90
C ALA A 104 -66.17 3.14 -13.42
N TRP A 105 -65.83 4.42 -13.58
CA TRP A 105 -64.49 4.86 -14.00
C TRP A 105 -63.42 4.44 -12.98
N LYS A 106 -63.64 4.64 -11.68
CA LYS A 106 -62.71 4.20 -10.63
C LYS A 106 -62.45 2.70 -10.68
N ARG A 107 -63.49 1.89 -10.95
CA ARG A 107 -63.36 0.44 -11.09
C ARG A 107 -62.52 0.07 -12.31
N ARG A 108 -62.77 0.67 -13.47
CA ARG A 108 -61.95 0.47 -14.69
C ARG A 108 -60.48 0.84 -14.44
N MET A 109 -60.23 1.97 -13.76
CA MET A 109 -58.87 2.39 -13.41
C MET A 109 -58.19 1.45 -12.42
N ALA A 110 -58.93 0.95 -11.42
CA ALA A 110 -58.40 -0.02 -10.47
C ALA A 110 -58.04 -1.34 -11.16
N GLU A 111 -58.90 -1.81 -12.07
CA GLU A 111 -58.64 -3.00 -12.88
C GLU A 111 -57.39 -2.83 -13.76
N SER A 112 -57.30 -1.73 -14.51
CA SER A 112 -56.12 -1.41 -15.33
C SER A 112 -54.83 -1.33 -14.50
N ARG A 113 -54.86 -0.74 -13.30
CA ARG A 113 -53.68 -0.70 -12.42
C ARG A 113 -53.29 -2.09 -11.92
N ARG A 114 -54.26 -2.95 -11.60
CA ARG A 114 -53.99 -4.32 -11.16
C ARG A 114 -53.39 -5.16 -12.29
N THR A 115 -53.95 -5.11 -13.50
CA THR A 115 -53.42 -5.83 -14.66
C THR A 115 -51.99 -5.37 -14.98
N ASN A 116 -51.79 -4.05 -15.09
CA ASN A 116 -50.48 -3.48 -15.42
C ASN A 116 -49.41 -3.80 -14.36
N LEU A 117 -49.76 -3.82 -13.07
CA LEU A 117 -48.81 -4.16 -12.01
C LEU A 117 -48.45 -5.65 -12.03
N ARG A 118 -49.44 -6.53 -12.19
CA ARG A 118 -49.22 -7.99 -12.27
C ARG A 118 -48.34 -8.33 -13.47
N GLU A 119 -48.73 -7.89 -14.65
CA GLU A 119 -48.00 -8.13 -15.90
C GLU A 119 -46.61 -7.48 -15.84
N GLY A 120 -46.52 -6.24 -15.39
CA GLY A 120 -45.26 -5.50 -15.30
C GLY A 120 -44.23 -6.18 -14.40
N LEU A 121 -44.63 -6.67 -13.21
CA LEU A 121 -43.69 -7.37 -12.32
C LEU A 121 -43.21 -8.70 -12.91
N VAL A 122 -44.12 -9.49 -13.49
CA VAL A 122 -43.80 -10.78 -14.10
C VAL A 122 -42.86 -10.59 -15.30
N GLU A 123 -43.16 -9.64 -16.18
CA GLU A 123 -42.34 -9.37 -17.36
C GLU A 123 -40.95 -8.82 -17.00
N LEU A 124 -40.87 -7.86 -16.07
CA LEU A 124 -39.60 -7.28 -15.68
C LEU A 124 -38.70 -8.31 -15.01
N HIS A 125 -39.28 -9.21 -14.21
CA HIS A 125 -38.54 -10.33 -13.63
C HIS A 125 -38.05 -11.32 -14.70
N LYS A 126 -38.89 -11.65 -15.69
CA LYS A 126 -38.47 -12.46 -16.84
C LYS A 126 -37.31 -11.82 -17.61
N ARG A 127 -37.38 -10.52 -17.88
CA ARG A 127 -36.29 -9.76 -18.54
C ARG A 127 -35.00 -9.81 -17.72
N LYS A 128 -35.11 -9.58 -16.41
CA LYS A 128 -33.96 -9.63 -15.50
C LYS A 128 -33.31 -11.02 -15.48
N THR A 129 -34.10 -12.07 -15.25
CA THR A 129 -33.57 -13.44 -15.16
C THR A 129 -32.90 -13.88 -16.46
N LEU A 130 -33.43 -13.49 -17.62
CA LEU A 130 -32.77 -13.74 -18.91
C LEU A 130 -31.45 -12.99 -19.03
N GLN A 131 -31.41 -11.71 -18.68
CA GLN A 131 -30.19 -10.90 -18.71
C GLN A 131 -29.13 -11.46 -17.77
N ASP A 132 -29.49 -11.79 -16.54
CA ASP A 132 -28.60 -12.36 -15.54
C ASP A 132 -28.02 -13.71 -16.01
N LYS A 133 -28.85 -14.58 -16.61
CA LYS A 133 -28.40 -15.83 -17.23
C LYS A 133 -27.40 -15.60 -18.36
N MET A 134 -27.66 -14.64 -19.25
CA MET A 134 -26.75 -14.32 -20.36
C MET A 134 -25.41 -13.78 -19.85
N VAL A 135 -25.42 -12.91 -18.84
CA VAL A 135 -24.21 -12.35 -18.24
C VAL A 135 -23.42 -13.45 -17.53
N ALA A 136 -24.08 -14.31 -16.74
CA ALA A 136 -23.45 -15.43 -16.04
C ALA A 136 -22.85 -16.46 -17.01
N ALA A 137 -23.54 -16.80 -18.11
CA ALA A 137 -22.99 -17.68 -19.14
C ALA A 137 -21.73 -17.09 -19.78
N ARG A 138 -21.75 -15.80 -20.11
CA ARG A 138 -20.59 -15.10 -20.69
C ARG A 138 -19.41 -15.05 -19.71
N SER A 139 -19.67 -14.74 -18.44
CA SER A 139 -18.61 -14.68 -17.42
C SER A 139 -17.99 -16.06 -17.20
N LYS A 140 -18.81 -17.11 -17.10
CA LYS A 140 -18.37 -18.50 -16.98
C LYS A 140 -17.48 -18.91 -18.14
N ASN A 141 -17.92 -18.69 -19.38
CA ASN A 141 -17.14 -19.04 -20.57
C ASN A 141 -15.80 -18.29 -20.62
N ARG A 142 -15.78 -17.01 -20.22
CA ARG A 142 -14.53 -16.24 -20.13
C ARG A 142 -13.61 -16.78 -19.04
N SER A 143 -14.15 -17.18 -17.90
CA SER A 143 -13.38 -17.79 -16.80
C SER A 143 -12.73 -19.09 -17.26
N ILE A 144 -13.51 -19.98 -17.89
CA ILE A 144 -13.01 -21.26 -18.41
C ILE A 144 -11.92 -21.03 -19.46
N ALA A 145 -12.12 -20.12 -20.40
CA ALA A 145 -11.11 -19.81 -21.42
C ALA A 145 -9.82 -19.26 -20.81
N ARG A 146 -9.94 -18.39 -19.78
CA ARG A 146 -8.79 -17.84 -19.07
C ARG A 146 -8.04 -18.92 -18.30
N GLU A 147 -8.75 -19.76 -17.55
CA GLU A 147 -8.17 -20.85 -16.77
C GLU A 147 -7.43 -21.84 -17.69
N LYS A 148 -8.06 -22.20 -18.81
CA LYS A 148 -7.43 -23.03 -19.84
C LYS A 148 -6.16 -22.40 -20.40
N ALA A 149 -6.15 -21.09 -20.65
CA ALA A 149 -4.98 -20.39 -21.16
C ALA A 149 -3.88 -20.24 -20.11
N LEU A 150 -4.24 -20.03 -18.84
CA LEU A 150 -3.31 -19.89 -17.72
C LEU A 150 -2.57 -21.21 -17.43
N HIS A 151 -3.29 -22.33 -17.52
CA HIS A 151 -2.73 -23.67 -17.33
C HIS A 151 -2.30 -24.33 -18.64
N ALA A 152 -2.31 -23.61 -19.76
CA ALA A 152 -1.80 -24.14 -21.03
C ALA A 152 -0.28 -24.38 -20.89
N PRO A 153 0.22 -25.56 -21.33
CA PRO A 153 1.65 -25.77 -21.38
C PRO A 153 2.29 -24.79 -22.36
N GLN A 154 3.59 -24.55 -22.16
CA GLN A 154 4.39 -23.82 -23.15
C GLN A 154 4.37 -24.56 -24.48
N ARG A 155 4.52 -23.81 -25.57
CA ARG A 155 4.58 -24.39 -26.92
C ARG A 155 5.88 -25.19 -27.07
N GLU A 156 5.84 -26.28 -27.84
CA GLU A 156 6.96 -27.22 -27.96
C GLU A 156 8.19 -26.61 -28.64
N ASP A 157 8.01 -25.72 -29.61
CA ASP A 157 9.09 -24.94 -30.23
C ASP A 157 9.81 -24.09 -29.18
N GLU A 158 9.07 -23.28 -28.43
CA GLU A 158 9.61 -22.47 -27.33
C GLU A 158 10.36 -23.34 -26.31
N ARG A 159 9.80 -24.48 -25.92
CA ARG A 159 10.44 -25.40 -24.97
C ARG A 159 11.80 -25.93 -25.46
N LEU A 160 11.93 -26.17 -26.77
CA LEU A 160 13.13 -26.73 -27.38
C LEU A 160 14.15 -25.66 -27.80
N THR A 161 13.71 -24.43 -28.06
CA THR A 161 14.59 -23.32 -28.47
C THR A 161 15.02 -22.43 -27.31
N ASN A 162 14.30 -22.44 -26.18
CA ASN A 162 14.66 -21.62 -25.02
C ASN A 162 16.01 -22.07 -24.40
N PRO A 163 16.87 -21.13 -23.99
CA PRO A 163 18.14 -21.46 -23.38
C PRO A 163 17.95 -22.17 -22.04
N THR A 164 18.89 -23.05 -21.70
CA THR A 164 18.85 -23.81 -20.44
C THR A 164 19.14 -22.90 -19.24
N VAL A 165 18.15 -22.73 -18.36
CA VAL A 165 18.35 -22.15 -17.02
C VAL A 165 18.39 -23.29 -16.02
N THR A 166 19.48 -23.43 -15.27
CA THR A 166 19.59 -24.46 -14.23
C THR A 166 18.55 -24.25 -13.15
N GLU A 167 17.99 -25.35 -12.62
CA GLU A 167 16.96 -25.30 -11.59
C GLU A 167 17.42 -24.51 -10.34
N LEU A 168 18.72 -24.60 -10.03
CA LEU A 168 19.36 -23.88 -8.92
C LEU A 168 19.25 -22.36 -9.09
N ASN A 169 19.45 -21.83 -10.30
CA ASN A 169 19.29 -20.40 -10.56
C ASN A 169 17.82 -19.94 -10.52
N ARG A 170 16.88 -20.84 -10.79
CA ARG A 170 15.43 -20.57 -10.68
C ARG A 170 14.97 -20.56 -9.22
N THR A 171 15.47 -21.47 -8.38
CA THR A 171 15.10 -21.55 -6.96
C THR A 171 15.73 -20.45 -6.12
N LEU A 172 16.92 -19.96 -6.48
CA LEU A 172 17.57 -18.82 -5.81
C LEU A 172 16.77 -17.51 -5.86
N GLN A 173 15.81 -17.37 -6.78
CA GLN A 173 14.91 -16.22 -6.84
C GLN A 173 13.78 -16.27 -5.79
N THR A 174 13.61 -17.40 -5.08
CA THR A 174 12.55 -17.56 -4.06
C THR A 174 12.93 -17.00 -2.69
N GLY A 175 14.14 -16.43 -2.56
CA GLY A 175 14.62 -15.76 -1.35
C GLY A 175 15.88 -16.40 -0.78
N PRO A 176 16.47 -15.81 0.28
CA PRO A 176 17.68 -16.32 0.90
C PRO A 176 17.42 -17.68 1.56
N VAL A 177 18.30 -18.65 1.29
CA VAL A 177 18.28 -19.97 1.93
C VAL A 177 18.47 -19.80 3.44
N PRO A 178 17.63 -20.44 4.28
CA PRO A 178 17.77 -20.34 5.72
C PRO A 178 19.11 -20.95 6.16
N ASP A 179 19.85 -20.16 6.93
CA ASP A 179 21.16 -20.55 7.43
C ASP A 179 21.03 -21.56 8.59
N PRO A 180 21.61 -22.77 8.46
CA PRO A 180 21.47 -23.82 9.47
C PRO A 180 22.12 -23.44 10.80
N GLY A 181 23.14 -22.56 10.80
CA GLY A 181 23.86 -22.10 11.98
C GLY A 181 23.34 -20.78 12.56
N ARG A 182 22.14 -20.34 12.18
CA ARG A 182 21.63 -19.02 12.60
C ARG A 182 21.45 -18.92 14.11
N ALA A 183 20.90 -19.96 14.74
CA ALA A 183 20.60 -19.94 16.17
C ALA A 183 21.87 -19.83 17.02
N THR A 184 22.90 -20.62 16.71
CA THR A 184 24.19 -20.59 17.41
C THR A 184 24.86 -19.23 17.27
N ARG A 185 24.90 -18.68 16.05
CA ARG A 185 25.47 -17.35 15.79
C ARG A 185 24.75 -16.23 16.53
N LEU A 186 23.43 -16.30 16.66
CA LEU A 186 22.67 -15.29 17.40
C LEU A 186 23.02 -15.32 18.89
N VAL A 187 23.20 -16.50 19.48
CA VAL A 187 23.63 -16.63 20.88
C VAL A 187 25.03 -16.06 21.08
N GLU A 188 25.98 -16.42 20.22
CA GLU A 188 27.36 -15.88 20.27
C GLU A 188 27.39 -14.36 20.11
N LYS A 189 26.58 -13.82 19.20
CA LYS A 189 26.51 -12.37 18.97
C LYS A 189 25.87 -11.63 20.13
N LYS A 190 24.85 -12.19 20.77
CA LYS A 190 24.26 -11.61 21.98
C LYS A 190 25.27 -11.55 23.12
N ALA A 191 25.95 -12.66 23.41
CA ALA A 191 26.98 -12.71 24.45
C ALA A 191 28.09 -11.68 24.22
N ARG A 192 28.53 -11.49 22.96
CA ARG A 192 29.52 -10.46 22.63
C ARG A 192 29.00 -9.04 22.87
N VAL A 193 27.75 -8.76 22.50
CA VAL A 193 27.14 -7.44 22.71
C VAL A 193 26.97 -7.15 24.20
N GLU A 194 26.57 -8.14 24.98
CA GLU A 194 26.45 -8.05 26.44
C GLU A 194 27.81 -7.76 27.09
N ALA A 195 28.88 -8.46 26.68
CA ALA A 195 30.23 -8.19 27.18
C ALA A 195 30.71 -6.76 26.88
N ILE A 196 30.44 -6.25 25.68
CA ILE A 196 30.77 -4.85 25.32
C ILE A 196 29.94 -3.87 26.14
N ALA A 197 28.67 -4.17 26.41
CA ALA A 197 27.80 -3.32 27.20
C ALA A 197 28.26 -3.23 28.66
N LEU A 198 28.67 -4.36 29.25
CA LEU A 198 29.24 -4.43 30.60
C LEU A 198 30.54 -3.61 30.70
N ALA A 199 31.47 -3.79 29.76
CA ALA A 199 32.72 -3.01 29.74
C ALA A 199 32.48 -1.49 29.67
N LYS A 200 31.50 -1.04 28.87
CA LYS A 200 31.10 0.37 28.82
C LYS A 200 30.45 0.86 30.11
N GLU A 201 29.77 -0.02 30.82
CA GLU A 201 29.15 0.32 32.10
C GLU A 201 30.21 0.46 33.19
N GLU A 202 31.21 -0.41 33.20
CA GLU A 202 32.41 -0.32 34.06
C GLU A 202 33.16 0.99 33.80
N GLU A 203 33.47 1.31 32.53
CA GLU A 203 34.12 2.58 32.16
C GLU A 203 33.32 3.81 32.67
N ARG A 204 31.99 3.75 32.58
CA ARG A 204 31.11 4.82 33.11
C ARG A 204 31.20 4.92 34.64
N ARG A 205 31.26 3.80 35.35
CA ARG A 205 31.42 3.77 36.80
C ARG A 205 32.76 4.37 37.22
N ASP A 206 33.83 4.04 36.52
CA ASP A 206 35.18 4.57 36.79
C ASP A 206 35.26 6.08 36.55
N ALA A 207 34.64 6.56 35.46
CA ALA A 207 34.54 7.98 35.16
C ALA A 207 33.74 8.74 36.24
N LEU A 208 32.62 8.18 36.72
CA LEU A 208 31.85 8.74 37.83
C LEU A 208 32.65 8.76 39.14
N HIS A 209 33.43 7.72 39.41
CA HIS A 209 34.29 7.67 40.59
C HIS A 209 35.38 8.75 40.53
N THR A 210 35.99 8.97 39.36
CA THR A 210 36.97 10.04 39.16
C THR A 210 36.34 11.42 39.36
N LEU A 211 35.13 11.64 38.86
CA LEU A 211 34.38 12.86 39.10
C LEU A 211 34.10 13.07 40.60
N TYR A 212 33.70 12.02 41.31
CA TYR A 212 33.45 12.07 42.75
C TYR A 212 34.70 12.47 43.55
N MET A 213 35.87 11.95 43.19
CA MET A 213 37.12 12.32 43.86
C MET A 213 37.53 13.76 43.57
N ASN A 214 37.33 14.22 42.33
CA ASN A 214 37.59 15.60 41.94
C ASN A 214 36.55 16.59 42.51
N ALA A 215 35.36 16.12 42.90
CA ALA A 215 34.33 16.99 43.47
C ALA A 215 34.75 17.66 44.78
N ARG A 216 35.82 17.18 45.45
CA ARG A 216 36.42 17.83 46.63
C ARG A 216 36.96 19.24 46.35
N SER A 217 37.32 19.54 45.10
CA SER A 217 37.81 20.87 44.70
C SER A 217 36.73 21.72 44.02
N PHE A 218 35.51 21.20 43.88
CA PHE A 218 34.41 21.97 43.31
C PHE A 218 33.83 22.90 44.37
N ILE A 219 33.53 24.12 43.96
CA ILE A 219 32.83 25.10 44.77
C ILE A 219 31.34 24.93 44.50
N THR A 220 30.59 24.52 45.52
CA THR A 220 29.15 24.23 45.38
C THR A 220 28.27 25.22 46.15
N SER A 221 28.77 25.79 47.23
CA SER A 221 28.05 26.79 48.04
C SER A 221 28.66 28.19 47.91
N GLU A 222 27.86 29.22 48.20
CA GLU A 222 28.33 30.62 48.23
C GLU A 222 29.37 30.85 49.34
N GLU A 223 29.30 30.10 50.43
CA GLU A 223 30.26 30.16 51.53
C GLU A 223 31.64 29.65 51.10
N GLU A 224 31.69 28.49 50.43
CA GLU A 224 32.91 27.95 49.82
C GLU A 224 33.50 28.90 48.79
N LEU A 225 32.64 29.56 48.00
CA LEU A 225 33.08 30.55 47.01
C LEU A 225 33.75 31.75 47.68
N ASN A 226 33.14 32.33 48.70
CA ASN A 226 33.70 33.48 49.41
C ASN A 226 35.03 33.11 50.08
N ALA A 227 35.10 31.92 50.72
CA ALA A 227 36.33 31.44 51.33
C ALA A 227 37.47 31.26 50.30
N GLU A 228 37.20 30.69 49.13
CA GLU A 228 38.22 30.55 48.09
C GLU A 228 38.55 31.91 47.44
N ILE A 229 37.61 32.84 47.32
CA ILE A 229 37.87 34.22 46.86
C ILE A 229 38.82 34.93 47.83
N GLU A 230 38.56 34.90 49.13
CA GLU A 230 39.43 35.52 50.14
C GLU A 230 40.83 34.89 50.15
N LYS A 231 40.92 33.58 49.89
CA LYS A 231 42.17 32.85 49.82
C LYS A 231 42.99 33.15 48.55
N VAL A 232 42.34 33.32 47.41
CA VAL A 232 43.01 33.53 46.11
C VAL A 232 43.24 35.01 45.81
N PHE A 233 42.28 35.88 46.10
CA PHE A 233 42.31 37.31 45.83
C PHE A 233 42.83 38.13 47.03
N VAL A 234 44.06 37.82 47.45
CA VAL A 234 44.80 38.60 48.46
C VAL A 234 45.60 39.72 47.78
N ALA A 235 45.93 40.79 48.53
CA ALA A 235 46.72 41.93 48.03
C ALA A 235 48.07 41.52 47.41
N ASP A 236 48.72 40.49 47.96
CA ASP A 236 49.93 39.85 47.42
C ASP A 236 49.64 38.37 47.12
N PRO A 237 49.09 38.03 45.94
CA PRO A 237 48.60 36.67 45.63
C PRO A 237 49.71 35.70 45.17
N HIS A 238 50.96 36.16 45.09
CA HIS A 238 52.09 35.41 44.56
C HIS A 238 53.16 35.16 45.62
N GLU A 239 54.09 34.22 45.39
CA GLU A 239 55.11 33.83 46.37
C GLU A 239 55.90 35.05 46.90
N ARG A 240 56.25 35.02 48.20
CA ARG A 240 56.94 36.12 48.89
C ARG A 240 58.20 36.56 48.13
N GLY A 241 58.20 37.80 47.63
CA GLY A 241 59.30 38.40 46.89
C GLY A 241 58.99 38.75 45.44
N ASN A 242 57.79 38.42 44.94
CA ASN A 242 57.33 38.79 43.60
C ASN A 242 56.33 39.96 43.67
N MET A 243 56.77 41.17 43.31
CA MET A 243 55.96 42.40 43.37
C MET A 243 55.09 42.61 42.12
N ASP A 244 55.13 41.67 41.17
CA ASP A 244 54.43 41.85 39.90
C ASP A 244 52.95 41.48 40.04
N SER A 245 52.08 42.38 39.60
CA SER A 245 50.62 42.23 39.69
C SER A 245 50.00 41.26 38.66
N ASN A 246 50.81 40.51 37.91
CA ASN A 246 50.38 39.76 36.74
C ASN A 246 50.80 38.28 36.82
N ILE A 247 49.86 37.35 36.59
CA ILE A 247 50.12 35.91 36.62
C ILE A 247 51.21 35.47 35.62
N TRP A 248 51.30 36.17 34.49
CA TRP A 248 52.27 35.86 33.43
C TRP A 248 53.71 36.14 33.83
N THR A 249 53.93 37.13 34.71
CA THR A 249 55.24 37.44 35.28
C THR A 249 55.48 36.67 36.57
N ALA A 250 54.41 36.38 37.33
CA ALA A 250 54.52 35.72 38.63
C ALA A 250 54.76 34.21 38.58
N VAL A 251 53.95 33.48 37.80
CA VAL A 251 54.00 32.00 37.74
C VAL A 251 54.74 31.52 36.48
N ARG A 252 54.61 32.27 35.37
CA ARG A 252 55.26 32.18 34.04
C ARG A 252 54.22 32.24 32.91
N SER A 253 54.70 32.50 31.71
CA SER A 253 53.95 32.32 30.46
C SER A 253 53.38 30.90 30.35
N PRO A 254 52.23 30.72 29.68
CA PRO A 254 51.60 29.41 29.58
C PRO A 254 52.53 28.46 28.78
N PRO A 255 52.46 27.15 29.05
CA PRO A 255 53.38 26.20 28.43
C PRO A 255 53.26 26.26 26.90
N THR A 256 54.37 26.54 26.23
CA THR A 256 54.46 26.51 24.76
C THR A 256 54.70 25.08 24.26
N ILE A 257 54.38 24.81 22.98
CA ILE A 257 54.64 23.50 22.35
C ILE A 257 56.11 23.09 22.50
N GLN A 258 57.04 24.04 22.36
CA GLN A 258 58.48 23.80 22.54
C GLN A 258 58.82 23.34 23.96
N GLN A 259 58.16 23.91 24.98
CA GLN A 259 58.35 23.51 26.38
C GLN A 259 57.77 22.12 26.66
N MET A 260 56.57 21.82 26.15
CA MET A 260 55.98 20.47 26.26
C MET A 260 56.87 19.41 25.61
N LEU A 261 57.41 19.70 24.42
CA LEU A 261 58.36 18.82 23.73
C LEU A 261 59.67 18.69 24.50
N SER A 262 60.18 19.77 25.10
CA SER A 262 61.39 19.72 25.93
C SER A 262 61.22 18.85 27.18
N GLN A 263 60.00 18.78 27.73
CA GLN A 263 59.67 17.91 28.86
C GLN A 263 59.65 16.43 28.46
N VAL A 264 59.13 16.11 27.27
CA VAL A 264 59.13 14.73 26.73
C VAL A 264 60.54 14.29 26.34
N ASN A 265 61.33 15.18 25.74
CA ASN A 265 62.68 14.91 25.25
C ASN A 265 63.77 15.08 26.32
N ASN A 266 63.38 15.43 27.57
CA ASN A 266 64.28 15.71 28.69
C ASN A 266 65.37 16.77 28.38
N THR A 267 65.03 17.80 27.60
CA THR A 267 65.92 18.89 27.15
C THR A 267 65.56 20.23 27.81
N GLN A 268 65.02 20.18 29.03
CA GLN A 268 64.57 21.37 29.75
C GLN A 268 65.75 22.28 30.12
N LYS A 269 65.59 23.59 29.95
CA LYS A 269 66.62 24.60 30.25
C LYS A 269 66.77 24.91 31.75
N GLU A 270 65.81 24.49 32.58
CA GLU A 270 65.82 24.73 34.03
C GLU A 270 66.61 23.65 34.77
N ALA A 271 67.69 24.03 35.46
CA ALA A 271 68.56 23.10 36.18
C ALA A 271 67.81 22.20 37.18
N VAL A 272 66.82 22.75 37.90
CA VAL A 272 66.03 21.97 38.89
C VAL A 272 65.19 20.89 38.21
N LYS A 273 64.56 21.19 37.07
CA LYS A 273 63.72 20.22 36.34
C LYS A 273 64.52 19.28 35.45
N PHE A 274 65.70 19.72 35.00
CA PHE A 274 66.67 18.90 34.28
C PHE A 274 67.32 17.85 35.20
N HIS A 275 67.52 18.18 36.48
CA HIS A 275 68.05 17.26 37.51
C HIS A 275 66.96 16.56 38.33
N ALA A 276 65.67 16.93 38.18
CA ALA A 276 64.57 16.18 38.75
C ALA A 276 64.55 14.80 38.07
N GLY A 277 64.94 13.76 38.81
CA GLY A 277 65.00 12.41 38.28
C GLY A 277 63.64 11.92 37.75
N PRO A 278 63.63 10.93 36.83
CA PRO A 278 62.39 10.40 36.24
C PRO A 278 61.41 9.82 37.28
N ALA A 279 61.86 9.60 38.53
CA ALA A 279 61.10 9.03 39.62
C ALA A 279 59.75 9.70 39.88
N ALA A 280 59.65 11.04 39.83
CA ALA A 280 58.38 11.74 40.09
C ALA A 280 57.34 11.50 38.98
N LEU A 281 57.75 11.59 37.72
CA LEU A 281 56.88 11.33 36.57
C LEU A 281 56.51 9.84 36.48
N THR A 282 57.48 8.96 36.74
CA THR A 282 57.25 7.52 36.78
C THR A 282 56.30 7.17 37.93
N GLY A 283 56.43 7.79 39.10
CA GLY A 283 55.51 7.61 40.23
C GLY A 283 54.08 8.00 39.89
N GLN A 284 53.87 9.16 39.26
CA GLN A 284 52.54 9.59 38.79
C GLN A 284 51.95 8.64 37.74
N ARG A 285 52.77 8.17 36.79
CA ARG A 285 52.33 7.20 35.76
C ARG A 285 52.00 5.85 36.37
N MET A 286 52.83 5.34 37.28
CA MET A 286 52.58 4.09 38.00
C MET A 286 51.31 4.19 38.83
N LYS A 287 51.08 5.31 39.51
CA LYS A 287 49.84 5.59 40.23
C LYS A 287 48.64 5.55 39.28
N LYS A 288 48.72 6.21 38.12
CA LYS A 288 47.65 6.19 37.11
C LYS A 288 47.38 4.78 36.56
N ILE A 289 48.43 4.02 36.24
CA ILE A 289 48.30 2.64 35.76
C ILE A 289 47.66 1.75 36.83
N ALA A 290 48.08 1.90 38.09
CA ALA A 290 47.48 1.16 39.19
C ALA A 290 46.00 1.52 39.34
N GLN A 291 45.65 2.81 39.29
CA GLN A 291 44.26 3.28 39.38
C GLN A 291 43.36 2.72 38.28
N GLU A 292 43.82 2.75 37.02
CA GLU A 292 43.09 2.20 35.87
C GLU A 292 42.95 0.66 35.95
N LEU A 293 43.96 -0.04 36.47
CA LEU A 293 43.92 -1.50 36.62
C LEU A 293 43.05 -1.96 37.79
N THR A 294 43.03 -1.21 38.89
CA THR A 294 42.27 -1.57 40.10
C THR A 294 40.85 -0.98 40.15
N GLY A 295 40.47 -0.12 39.19
CA GLY A 295 39.13 0.50 39.13
C GLY A 295 38.87 1.49 40.27
N GLY A 296 39.92 2.15 40.79
CA GLY A 296 39.81 2.98 41.99
C GLY A 296 40.87 4.08 42.03
N SER A 297 40.48 5.27 42.50
CA SER A 297 41.40 6.39 42.71
C SER A 297 42.12 6.25 44.05
N MET A 298 43.42 6.00 44.01
CA MET A 298 44.29 6.05 45.19
C MET A 298 44.64 7.51 45.51
N ASP A 299 44.51 7.94 46.77
CA ASP A 299 45.03 9.21 47.29
C ASP A 299 46.52 9.08 47.67
#